data_AF-W6TR72-F1
#
_entry.id   AF-W6TR72-F1
#
_cell.length_a   1.000
_cell.length_b   1.000
_cell.length_c   1.000
_cell.angle_alpha   90.00
_cell.angle_beta   90.00
_cell.angle_gamma   90.00
#
_symmetry.space_group_name_H-M   'P 1'
#
loop_
_entity.id
_entity.type
_entity.pdbx_description
1 polymer ?
#
loop_
_entity_poly.entity_id
_entity_poly.type
_entity_poly.pdbx_seq_one_letter_code
_entity_poly.pdbx_strand_id
1 'polypeptide(L)'
;MDLKFMFFRTNWINLLGIFTAVYIYGIITALSQVSTFNDLGNSLIWGFLGSFIGIIVFGFYFWLGFITIMFILDLILLNMNRKYLLRKLFLEWVIVSSPFIYSDIKYNNWVFFVAVAGFLVAQWYRAKAIGKIIAWYEY
;
A
#
# COMPACT_ATOMS: atom_id res chain seq x y z
N MET A 1 6.15 -12.40 23.08
CA MET A 1 5.86 -11.25 22.18
C MET A 1 4.37 -11.30 21.88
N ASP A 2 3.64 -10.19 22.02
CA ASP A 2 2.19 -10.17 21.80
C ASP A 2 1.85 -10.52 20.34
N LEU A 3 0.97 -11.50 20.12
CA LEU A 3 0.52 -11.94 18.80
C LEU A 3 0.02 -10.75 17.96
N LYS A 4 -0.69 -9.82 18.60
CA LYS A 4 -1.20 -8.61 17.94
C LYS A 4 -0.07 -7.76 17.37
N PHE A 5 1.04 -7.66 18.11
CA PHE A 5 2.21 -6.94 17.64
C PHE A 5 2.89 -7.66 16.46
N MET A 6 2.86 -8.99 16.41
CA MET A 6 3.37 -9.74 15.26
C MET A 6 2.53 -9.52 14.00
N PHE A 7 1.20 -9.46 14.13
CA PHE A 7 0.33 -9.11 13.01
C PHE A 7 0.55 -7.67 12.54
N PHE A 8 0.67 -6.71 13.46
CA PHE A 8 0.96 -5.33 13.11
C PHE A 8 2.28 -5.19 12.34
N ARG A 9 3.33 -5.92 12.74
CA ARG A 9 4.60 -5.92 11.99
C ARG A 9 4.40 -6.31 10.53
N THR A 10 3.45 -7.19 10.19
CA THR A 10 3.24 -7.57 8.77
C THR A 10 2.69 -6.44 7.90
N ASN A 11 2.26 -5.31 8.47
CA ASN A 11 1.82 -4.12 7.71
C ASN A 11 2.93 -3.48 6.87
N TRP A 12 4.20 -3.74 7.17
CA TRP A 12 5.29 -3.26 6.31
C TRP A 12 5.14 -3.76 4.86
N ILE A 13 4.53 -4.94 4.65
CA ILE A 13 4.25 -5.49 3.33
C ILE A 13 3.31 -4.57 2.56
N ASN A 14 2.28 -4.06 3.23
CA ASN A 14 1.31 -3.14 2.65
C ASN A 14 1.94 -1.79 2.32
N LEU A 15 2.77 -1.25 3.24
CA LEU A 15 3.53 -0.02 2.99
C LEU A 15 4.41 -0.16 1.75
N LEU A 16 5.19 -1.24 1.68
CA LEU A 16 6.10 -1.49 0.55
C LEU A 16 5.33 -1.70 -0.76
N GLY A 17 4.20 -2.42 -0.73
CA GLY A 17 3.38 -2.64 -1.91
C GLY A 17 2.77 -1.36 -2.49
N ILE A 18 2.18 -0.51 -1.63
CA ILE A 18 1.65 0.80 -2.05
C ILE A 18 2.78 1.69 -2.57
N PHE A 19 3.87 1.79 -1.81
CA PHE A 19 5.03 2.59 -2.18
C PHE A 19 5.54 2.20 -3.56
N THR A 20 5.75 0.90 -3.79
CA THR A 20 6.28 0.37 -5.05
C THR A 20 5.33 0.64 -6.20
N ALA A 21 4.02 0.42 -6.02
CA ALA A 21 3.03 0.65 -7.06
C ALA A 21 2.96 2.12 -7.48
N VAL A 22 2.87 3.04 -6.51
CA VAL A 22 2.82 4.48 -6.76
C VAL A 22 4.14 4.98 -7.36
N TYR A 23 5.27 4.45 -6.89
CA TYR A 23 6.59 4.82 -7.40
C TYR A 23 6.78 4.44 -8.86
N ILE A 24 6.42 3.20 -9.22
CA ILE A 24 6.47 2.72 -10.61
C ILE A 24 5.54 3.57 -11.48
N TYR A 25 4.33 3.86 -11.01
CA TYR A 25 3.40 4.72 -11.74
C TYR A 25 3.99 6.12 -11.97
N GLY A 26 4.58 6.74 -10.94
CA GLY A 26 5.26 8.03 -11.07
C GLY A 26 6.35 8.03 -12.14
N ILE A 27 7.21 7.01 -12.15
CA ILE A 27 8.23 6.85 -13.19
C ILE A 27 7.59 6.71 -14.58
N ILE A 28 6.56 5.86 -14.73
CA ILE A 28 5.85 5.67 -16.00
C ILE A 28 5.25 7.00 -16.50
N THR A 29 4.61 7.77 -15.60
CA THR A 29 4.02 9.06 -15.97
C THR A 29 5.07 10.11 -16.35
N ALA A 30 6.23 10.11 -15.69
CA ALA A 30 7.32 11.00 -16.07
C ALA A 30 7.90 10.62 -17.44
N LEU A 31 8.02 9.31 -17.72
CA LEU A 31 8.48 8.80 -19.01
C LEU A 31 7.50 9.07 -20.15
N SER A 32 6.19 9.03 -19.89
CA SER A 32 5.19 9.28 -20.94
C SER A 32 5.13 10.76 -21.38
N GLN A 33 5.80 11.66 -20.66
CA GLN A 33 5.90 13.09 -20.99
C GLN A 33 7.14 13.41 -21.83
N VAL A 34 8.00 12.43 -22.11
CA VAL A 34 9.21 12.63 -22.93
C VAL A 34 8.82 12.79 -24.40
N SER A 35 9.02 13.99 -24.96
CA SER A 35 8.81 14.28 -26.38
C SER A 35 10.08 14.15 -27.23
N THR A 36 11.27 14.25 -26.61
CA THR A 36 12.54 14.34 -27.32
C THR A 36 13.63 13.52 -26.61
N PHE A 37 14.58 12.95 -27.37
CA PHE A 37 15.64 12.10 -26.80
C PHE A 37 16.55 12.84 -25.81
N ASN A 38 16.75 14.15 -26.02
CA ASN A 38 17.51 15.02 -25.11
C ASN A 38 16.81 15.23 -23.75
N ASP A 39 15.49 15.05 -23.68
CA ASP A 39 14.71 15.22 -22.44
C ASP A 39 14.64 13.92 -21.62
N LEU A 40 15.08 12.79 -22.19
CA LEU A 40 15.01 11.48 -21.56
C LEU A 40 15.83 11.43 -20.26
N GLY A 41 17.07 11.94 -20.28
CA GLY A 41 17.96 11.93 -19.12
C GLY A 41 17.42 12.76 -17.96
N ASN A 42 16.93 13.96 -18.25
CA ASN A 42 16.30 14.83 -17.25
C ASN A 42 15.00 14.22 -16.71
N SER A 43 14.13 13.71 -17.60
CA SER A 43 12.84 13.14 -17.20
C SER A 43 12.99 11.86 -16.37
N LEU A 44 14.05 11.07 -16.60
CA LEU A 44 14.39 9.93 -15.75
C LEU A 44 14.81 10.37 -14.34
N ILE A 45 15.69 11.36 -14.23
CA ILE A 45 16.16 11.88 -12.94
C ILE A 45 15.01 12.52 -12.16
N TRP A 46 14.24 13.40 -12.80
CA TRP A 46 13.08 14.05 -12.19
C TRP A 46 11.95 13.05 -11.91
N GLY A 47 11.76 12.04 -12.75
CA GLY A 47 10.80 10.97 -12.53
C GLY A 47 11.15 10.11 -11.32
N PHE A 48 12.41 9.65 -11.22
CA PHE A 48 12.89 8.87 -10.08
C PHE A 48 12.85 9.69 -8.78
N LEU A 49 13.53 10.83 -8.75
CA LEU A 49 13.66 11.64 -7.53
C LEU A 49 12.33 12.33 -7.17
N GLY A 50 11.61 12.84 -8.16
CA GLY A 50 10.33 13.51 -7.96
C GLY A 50 9.25 12.55 -7.45
N SER A 51 9.18 11.33 -7.99
CA SER A 51 8.24 10.31 -7.47
C SER A 51 8.61 9.90 -6.05
N PHE A 52 9.91 9.72 -5.76
CA PHE A 52 10.37 9.38 -4.42
C PHE A 52 10.02 10.47 -3.39
N ILE A 53 10.34 11.73 -3.70
CA ILE A 53 10.04 12.88 -2.85
C ILE A 53 8.53 13.07 -2.72
N GLY A 54 7.78 12.93 -3.81
CA GLY A 54 6.32 12.98 -3.83
C GLY A 54 5.70 12.00 -2.85
N ILE A 55 6.16 10.76 -2.86
CA ILE A 55 5.61 9.71 -2.00
C ILE A 55 5.99 9.93 -0.53
N ILE A 56 7.23 10.36 -0.24
CA ILE A 56 7.68 10.50 1.15
C ILE A 56 7.20 11.81 1.79
N VAL A 57 7.39 12.93 1.10
CA VAL A 57 7.14 14.26 1.65
C VAL A 57 5.67 14.63 1.51
N PHE A 58 5.14 14.60 0.29
CA PHE A 58 3.74 14.96 0.06
C PHE A 58 2.78 13.86 0.52
N GLY A 59 3.22 12.59 0.45
CA GLY A 59 2.47 11.45 0.98
C GLY A 59 2.57 11.27 2.51
N PHE A 60 3.25 12.14 3.25
CA PHE A 60 3.47 11.94 4.69
C PHE A 60 2.15 11.81 5.48
N TYR A 61 1.18 12.70 5.25
CA TYR A 61 -0.14 12.63 5.89
C TYR A 61 -0.89 11.36 5.53
N PHE A 62 -0.74 10.90 4.28
CA PHE A 62 -1.29 9.63 3.83
C PHE A 62 -0.68 8.48 4.63
N TRP A 63 0.65 8.43 4.78
CA TRP A 63 1.33 7.35 5.51
C TRP A 63 0.93 7.29 6.97
N LEU A 64 0.84 8.44 7.64
CA LEU A 64 0.38 8.51 9.03
C LEU A 64 -1.04 7.96 9.16
N GLY A 65 -2.00 8.48 8.37
CA GLY A 65 -3.38 8.02 8.41
C GLY A 65 -3.51 6.53 8.09
N PHE A 66 -2.78 6.07 7.07
CA PHE A 66 -2.73 4.66 6.67
C PHE A 66 -2.21 3.77 7.78
N ILE A 67 -1.05 4.08 8.38
CA ILE A 67 -0.48 3.26 9.48
C ILE A 67 -1.42 3.23 10.68
N THR A 68 -2.02 4.36 11.05
CA THR A 68 -2.96 4.45 12.17
C THR A 68 -4.21 3.60 11.92
N ILE A 69 -4.85 3.72 10.76
CA ILE A 69 -6.07 2.94 10.48
C ILE A 69 -5.77 1.44 10.38
N MET A 70 -4.63 1.06 9.80
CA MET A 70 -4.18 -0.33 9.71
C MET A 70 -3.95 -0.93 11.10
N PHE A 71 -3.31 -0.18 12.00
CA PHE A 71 -3.13 -0.61 13.39
C PHE A 71 -4.48 -0.84 14.09
N ILE A 72 -5.43 0.09 13.94
CA ILE A 72 -6.76 -0.02 14.55
C ILE A 72 -7.51 -1.25 13.99
N LEU A 73 -7.50 -1.43 12.67
CA LEU A 73 -8.19 -2.55 12.02
C LEU A 73 -7.55 -3.89 12.37
N ASP A 74 -6.23 -3.97 12.50
CA ASP A 74 -5.55 -5.18 12.96
C ASP A 74 -6.00 -5.59 14.36
N LEU A 75 -6.15 -4.63 15.27
CA LEU A 75 -6.61 -4.88 16.64
C LEU A 75 -8.05 -5.40 16.70
N ILE A 76 -8.90 -4.96 15.76
CA ILE A 76 -10.33 -5.28 15.72
C ILE A 76 -10.59 -6.58 14.93
N LEU A 77 -9.99 -6.71 13.74
CA LEU A 77 -10.32 -7.74 12.77
C LEU A 77 -9.45 -8.99 12.90
N LEU A 78 -8.16 -8.85 13.20
CA LEU A 78 -7.22 -9.99 13.18
C LEU A 78 -7.22 -10.75 14.51
N ASN A 79 -7.30 -12.08 14.39
CA ASN A 79 -7.22 -13.02 15.50
C ASN A 79 -6.58 -14.33 15.02
N MET A 80 -6.37 -15.30 15.92
CA MET A 80 -5.80 -16.62 15.58
C MET A 80 -6.64 -17.45 14.59
N ASN A 81 -7.87 -17.05 14.26
CA ASN A 81 -8.73 -17.86 13.41
C ASN A 81 -8.37 -17.72 11.92
N ARG A 82 -7.62 -18.69 11.40
CA ARG A 82 -7.19 -18.76 10.00
C ARG A 82 -8.36 -18.88 9.00
N LYS A 83 -9.50 -19.46 9.39
CA LYS A 83 -10.63 -19.80 8.49
C LYS A 83 -11.17 -18.59 7.73
N TYR A 84 -11.08 -17.40 8.30
CA TYR A 84 -11.63 -16.18 7.72
C TYR A 84 -10.58 -15.10 7.43
N LEU A 85 -9.28 -15.44 7.46
CA LEU A 85 -8.18 -14.48 7.31
C LEU A 85 -8.30 -13.64 6.01
N LEU A 86 -8.48 -14.30 4.86
CA LEU A 86 -8.60 -13.59 3.58
C LEU A 86 -9.81 -12.65 3.54
N ARG A 87 -10.95 -13.05 4.14
CA ARG A 87 -12.15 -12.20 4.18
C ARG A 87 -11.95 -10.97 5.06
N LYS A 88 -11.23 -11.13 6.19
CA LYS A 88 -10.88 -10.04 7.10
C LYS A 88 -9.95 -9.03 6.42
N LEU A 89 -8.91 -9.51 5.75
CA LEU A 89 -7.98 -8.65 5.01
C LEU A 89 -8.64 -7.97 3.81
N PHE A 90 -9.59 -8.64 3.15
CA PHE A 90 -10.39 -8.01 2.10
C PHE A 90 -11.29 -6.89 2.65
N LEU A 91 -11.93 -7.11 3.80
CA LEU A 91 -12.75 -6.08 4.45
C LEU A 91 -11.90 -4.90 4.91
N GLU A 92 -10.71 -5.16 5.45
CA GLU A 92 -9.71 -4.14 5.78
C GLU A 92 -9.31 -3.34 4.54
N TRP A 93 -9.05 -4.01 3.42
CA TRP A 93 -8.80 -3.36 2.14
C TRP A 93 -9.95 -2.45 1.72
N VAL A 94 -11.21 -2.94 1.73
CA VAL A 94 -12.38 -2.13 1.36
C VAL A 94 -12.49 -0.86 2.23
N ILE A 95 -12.37 -0.99 3.55
CA ILE A 95 -12.50 0.14 4.48
C ILE A 95 -11.42 1.18 4.21
N VAL A 96 -10.16 0.74 4.17
CA VAL A 96 -9.01 1.66 4.02
C VAL A 96 -8.97 2.26 2.61
N SER A 97 -9.36 1.53 1.58
CA SER A 97 -9.37 2.02 0.19
C SER A 97 -10.53 2.97 -0.11
N SER A 98 -11.63 2.94 0.65
CA SER A 98 -12.82 3.75 0.38
C SER A 98 -12.59 5.26 0.19
N PRO A 99 -11.84 5.99 1.06
CA PRO A 99 -11.57 7.41 0.83
C PRO A 99 -10.70 7.67 -0.41
N PHE A 100 -9.85 6.72 -0.79
CA PHE A 100 -8.98 6.84 -1.96
C PHE A 100 -9.74 6.59 -3.25
N ILE A 101 -10.64 5.62 -3.28
CA ILE A 101 -11.56 5.40 -4.41
C ILE A 101 -12.44 6.64 -4.63
N TYR A 102 -12.96 7.24 -3.56
CA TYR A 102 -13.71 8.49 -3.67
C TYR A 102 -12.84 9.63 -4.24
N SER A 103 -11.59 9.75 -3.78
CA SER A 103 -10.66 10.78 -4.25
C SER A 103 -10.24 10.57 -5.71
N ASP A 104 -10.05 9.32 -6.13
CA ASP A 104 -9.78 8.93 -7.53
C ASP A 104 -10.89 9.44 -8.46
N ILE A 105 -12.15 9.18 -8.11
CA ILE A 105 -13.32 9.61 -8.89
C ILE A 105 -13.46 11.14 -8.87
N LYS A 106 -13.33 11.76 -7.69
CA LYS A 106 -13.56 13.20 -7.53
C LYS A 106 -12.51 14.05 -8.23
N TYR A 107 -11.24 13.66 -8.15
CA TYR A 107 -10.12 14.44 -8.68
C TYR A 107 -9.56 13.89 -9.99
N ASN A 108 -10.11 12.79 -10.51
CA ASN A 108 -9.66 12.09 -11.71
C ASN A 108 -8.14 11.82 -11.70
N ASN A 109 -7.62 11.39 -10.54
CA ASN A 109 -6.19 11.19 -10.34
C ASN A 109 -5.88 9.71 -10.10
N TRP A 110 -5.47 9.04 -11.18
CA TRP A 110 -5.18 7.61 -11.27
C TRP A 110 -4.14 7.09 -10.26
N VAL A 111 -3.34 7.98 -9.65
CA VAL A 111 -2.41 7.58 -8.58
C VAL A 111 -3.13 6.89 -7.42
N PHE A 112 -4.37 7.31 -7.13
CA PHE A 112 -5.18 6.72 -6.06
C PHE A 112 -5.65 5.31 -6.45
N PHE A 113 -6.12 5.11 -7.68
CA PHE A 113 -6.44 3.79 -8.19
C PHE A 113 -5.23 2.84 -8.12
N VAL A 114 -4.05 3.31 -8.55
CA VAL A 114 -2.80 2.52 -8.49
C VAL A 114 -2.45 2.16 -7.05
N ALA A 115 -2.57 3.10 -6.11
CA ALA A 115 -2.32 2.83 -4.69
C ALA A 115 -3.29 1.77 -4.14
N VAL A 116 -4.57 1.86 -4.48
CA VAL A 116 -5.61 0.90 -4.06
C VAL A 116 -5.35 -0.50 -4.63
N ALA A 117 -4.96 -0.59 -5.91
CA ALA A 117 -4.60 -1.85 -6.56
C ALA A 117 -3.31 -2.45 -5.95
N GLY A 118 -2.28 -1.62 -5.74
CA GLY A 118 -1.03 -2.03 -5.08
C GLY A 118 -1.28 -2.54 -3.66
N PHE A 119 -2.17 -1.89 -2.92
CA PHE A 119 -2.57 -2.33 -1.59
C PHE A 119 -3.29 -3.68 -1.60
N LEU A 120 -4.18 -3.93 -2.57
CA LEU A 120 -4.86 -5.22 -2.70
C LEU A 120 -3.87 -6.37 -2.91
N VAL A 121 -2.91 -6.17 -3.81
CA VAL A 121 -1.85 -7.14 -4.10
C VAL A 121 -1.01 -7.37 -2.84
N ALA A 122 -0.63 -6.31 -2.13
CA ALA A 122 0.13 -6.39 -0.91
C ALA A 122 -0.61 -7.15 0.21
N GLN A 123 -1.92 -6.94 0.36
CA GLN A 123 -2.74 -7.68 1.33
C GLN A 123 -2.75 -9.18 1.05
N TRP A 124 -2.72 -9.57 -0.23
CA TRP A 124 -2.63 -10.99 -0.58
C TRP A 124 -1.30 -11.62 -0.17
N TYR A 125 -0.18 -10.89 -0.32
CA TYR A 125 1.12 -11.32 0.21
C TYR A 125 1.15 -11.34 1.73
N ARG A 126 0.55 -10.33 2.38
CA ARG A 126 0.44 -10.24 3.83
C ARG A 126 -0.35 -11.41 4.42
N ALA A 127 -1.41 -11.86 3.75
CA ALA A 127 -2.17 -13.05 4.16
C ALA A 127 -1.29 -14.30 4.31
N LYS A 128 -0.31 -14.48 3.41
CA LYS A 128 0.64 -15.60 3.49
C LYS A 128 1.56 -15.46 4.71
N ALA A 129 2.01 -14.25 5.03
CA ALA A 129 2.85 -14.00 6.20
C ALA A 129 2.08 -14.25 7.51
N ILE A 130 0.86 -13.72 7.64
CA ILE A 130 0.02 -13.94 8.82
C ILE A 130 -0.33 -15.43 8.97
N GLY A 131 -0.66 -16.12 7.87
CA GLY A 131 -0.95 -17.55 7.89
C GLY A 131 0.20 -18.40 8.43
N LYS A 132 1.46 -18.02 8.14
CA LYS A 132 2.65 -18.68 8.71
C LYS A 132 2.79 -18.43 10.22
N ILE A 133 2.49 -17.20 10.67
CA ILE A 133 2.52 -16.86 12.10
C ILE A 133 1.49 -17.70 12.86
N ILE A 134 0.25 -17.75 12.38
CA ILE A 134 -0.80 -18.54 13.03
C ILE A 134 -0.40 -20.02 13.10
N ALA A 135 0.06 -20.60 11.99
CA ALA A 135 0.48 -22.00 11.96
C ALA A 135 1.60 -22.29 12.97
N TRP A 136 2.57 -21.39 13.16
CA TRP A 136 3.65 -21.57 14.13
C TRP A 136 3.15 -21.61 15.59
N TYR A 137 2.04 -20.95 15.91
CA TYR A 137 1.44 -20.96 17.25
C TYR A 137 0.45 -22.11 17.48
N GLU A 138 0.04 -22.82 16.42
CA GLU A 138 -0.81 -24.02 16.53
C GLU A 138 0.00 -25.29 16.86
N TYR A 139 1.34 -25.21 16.84
CA TYR A 139 2.29 -26.27 17.23
C TYR A 139 3.04 -25.90 18.51
#